data_AF-A0A8C3WZZ8-F1
#
_entry.id   AF-A0A8C3WZZ8-F1
#
_cell.length_a   1.000
_cell.length_b   1.000
_cell.length_c   1.000
_cell.angle_alpha   90.00
_cell.angle_beta   90.00
_cell.angle_gamma   90.00
#
_symmetry.space_group_name_H-M   'P 1'
#
loop_
_entity.id
_entity.type
_entity.pdbx_description
1 polymer ?
#
loop_
_entity_poly.entity_id
_entity_poly.type
_entity_poly.pdbx_seq_one_letter_code
_entity_poly.pdbx_strand_id
1 'polypeptide(L)'
;MASIVPLEDKRVLEFKLGELPSWMLMRDFTPSGIAGAFQRGYYRYYNKYVNVKKGSVAGLSMVLAAYVVFNYGRSYKELKVQGSYKVQRLRKYH
;
A
#
# COMPACT_ATOMS: atom_id res chain seq x y z
N MET A 1 -23.01 5.48 33.61
CA MET A 1 -22.53 4.13 33.26
C MET A 1 -21.84 4.25 31.91
N ALA A 2 -20.51 4.19 31.86
CA ALA A 2 -19.77 4.35 30.61
C ALA A 2 -20.04 3.14 29.73
N SER A 3 -20.62 3.34 28.54
CA SER A 3 -20.80 2.29 27.55
C SER A 3 -19.43 1.77 27.16
N ILE A 4 -19.14 0.51 27.48
CA ILE A 4 -17.95 -0.18 26.99
C ILE A 4 -18.20 -0.42 25.50
N VAL A 5 -17.74 0.52 24.67
CA VAL A 5 -17.79 0.36 23.22
C VAL A 5 -16.81 -0.74 22.84
N PRO A 6 -17.25 -1.80 22.13
CA PRO A 6 -16.37 -2.84 21.62
C PRO A 6 -15.20 -2.22 20.85
N LEU A 7 -13.98 -2.76 21.07
CA LEU A 7 -12.77 -2.23 20.45
C LEU A 7 -12.86 -2.18 18.91
N GLU A 8 -13.65 -3.07 18.31
CA GLU A 8 -13.90 -3.14 16.87
C GLU A 8 -14.56 -1.87 16.28
N ASP A 9 -15.42 -1.18 17.04
CA ASP A 9 -16.20 -0.02 16.58
C ASP A 9 -15.58 1.34 16.94
N LYS A 10 -14.46 1.34 17.67
CA LYS A 10 -13.76 2.59 18.00
C LYS A 10 -13.12 3.19 16.76
N ARG A 11 -13.18 4.52 16.63
CA ARG A 11 -12.49 5.24 15.54
C ARG A 11 -10.98 5.11 15.74
N VAL A 12 -10.23 5.01 14.64
CA VAL A 12 -8.75 4.90 14.63
C VAL A 12 -8.05 5.99 15.48
N LEU A 13 -8.69 7.15 15.62
CA LEU A 13 -8.19 8.30 16.39
C LEU A 13 -8.32 8.16 17.91
N GLU A 14 -9.18 7.27 18.41
CA GLU A 14 -9.45 7.10 19.85
C GLU A 14 -8.62 5.96 20.47
N PHE A 15 -7.84 5.22 19.67
CA PHE A 15 -7.00 4.14 20.18
C PHE A 15 -5.71 4.67 20.78
N LYS A 16 -5.40 4.22 22.00
CA LYS A 16 -4.04 4.27 22.52
C LYS A 16 -3.19 3.24 21.77
N LEU A 17 -1.95 3.60 21.40
CA LEU A 17 -1.02 2.76 20.63
C LEU A 17 -0.80 1.35 21.23
N GLY A 18 -0.98 1.17 22.54
CA GLY A 18 -0.87 -0.13 23.21
C GLY A 18 -2.05 -1.09 22.97
N GLU A 19 -3.22 -0.60 22.55
CA GLU A 19 -4.41 -1.42 22.25
C GLU A 19 -4.50 -1.82 20.76
N LEU A 20 -3.62 -1.24 19.93
CA LEU A 20 -3.54 -1.43 18.48
C LEU A 20 -3.25 -2.87 18.03
N PRO A 21 -2.35 -3.64 18.71
CA PRO A 21 -2.12 -5.04 18.38
C PRO A 21 -3.36 -5.89 18.63
N SER A 22 -4.06 -5.64 19.73
CA SER A 22 -5.28 -6.36 20.09
C SER A 22 -6.43 -6.03 19.13
N TRP A 23 -6.58 -4.78 18.71
CA TRP A 23 -7.53 -4.37 17.67
C TRP A 23 -7.21 -4.99 16.31
N MET A 24 -5.92 -5.02 15.93
CA MET A 24 -5.49 -5.62 14.67
C MET A 24 -5.78 -7.12 14.62
N LEU A 25 -5.66 -7.83 15.75
CA LEU A 25 -6.01 -9.25 15.88
C LEU A 25 -7.52 -9.52 15.82
N MET A 26 -8.36 -8.57 16.23
CA MET A 26 -9.82 -8.67 16.08
C MET A 26 -10.29 -8.47 14.63
N ARG A 27 -9.41 -8.02 13.74
CA ARG A 27 -9.77 -7.78 12.35
C ARG A 27 -9.79 -9.08 11.57
N ASP A 28 -10.90 -9.34 10.90
CA ASP A 28 -11.03 -10.50 10.01
C ASP A 28 -10.09 -10.37 8.81
N PHE A 29 -8.94 -11.06 8.87
CA PHE A 29 -8.04 -11.27 7.75
C PHE A 29 -8.52 -12.37 6.80
N THR A 30 -9.84 -12.65 6.79
CA THR A 30 -10.39 -13.64 5.88
C THR A 30 -10.02 -13.25 4.44
N PRO A 31 -9.41 -14.15 3.66
CA PRO A 31 -8.97 -13.83 2.31
C PRO A 31 -10.11 -13.33 1.41
N SER A 32 -11.36 -13.74 1.69
CA SER A 32 -12.57 -13.22 1.04
C SER A 32 -12.88 -11.75 1.40
N GLY A 33 -12.68 -11.34 2.66
CA GLY A 33 -12.90 -9.96 3.11
C GLY A 33 -11.85 -9.01 2.54
N ILE A 34 -10.60 -9.45 2.48
CA ILE A 34 -9.51 -8.72 1.83
C ILE A 34 -9.79 -8.58 0.34
N ALA A 35 -10.09 -9.69 -0.36
CA ALA A 35 -10.43 -9.66 -1.78
C ALA A 35 -11.64 -8.76 -2.06
N GLY A 36 -12.68 -8.80 -1.23
CA GLY A 36 -13.87 -7.94 -1.35
C GLY A 36 -13.56 -6.46 -1.16
N ALA A 37 -12.65 -6.10 -0.25
CA ALA A 37 -12.19 -4.72 -0.07
C ALA A 37 -11.42 -4.21 -1.31
N PHE A 38 -10.53 -5.04 -1.86
CA PHE A 38 -9.84 -4.72 -3.12
C PHE A 38 -10.81 -4.59 -4.29
N GLN A 39 -11.79 -5.50 -4.41
CA GLN A 39 -12.79 -5.47 -5.46
C GLN A 39 -13.66 -4.21 -5.41
N ARG A 40 -14.08 -3.77 -4.21
CA ARG A 40 -14.82 -2.51 -4.03
C ARG A 40 -13.99 -1.29 -4.42
N GLY A 41 -12.71 -1.26 -4.05
CA GLY A 41 -11.78 -0.21 -4.45
C GLY A 41 -11.57 -0.17 -5.96
N TYR A 42 -11.35 -1.34 -6.56
CA TYR A 42 -11.21 -1.51 -8.00
C TYR A 42 -12.46 -1.05 -8.75
N TYR A 43 -13.66 -1.44 -8.30
CA TYR A 43 -14.92 -1.04 -8.92
C TYR A 43 -15.13 0.48 -8.88
N ARG A 44 -14.83 1.14 -7.74
CA ARG A 44 -14.88 2.61 -7.61
C ARG A 44 -13.89 3.29 -8.55
N TYR A 45 -12.67 2.78 -8.64
CA TYR A 45 -11.65 3.32 -9.53
C TYR A 45 -12.05 3.15 -11.00
N TYR A 46 -12.50 1.96 -11.37
CA TYR A 46 -12.92 1.60 -12.72
C TYR A 46 -14.10 2.44 -13.19
N ASN A 47 -15.12 2.61 -12.34
CA ASN A 47 -16.27 3.46 -12.67
C ASN A 47 -15.88 4.94 -12.84
N LYS A 48 -14.89 5.44 -12.09
CA LYS A 48 -14.46 6.84 -12.15
C LYS A 48 -13.54 7.14 -13.33
N TYR A 49 -12.64 6.22 -13.66
CA TYR A 49 -11.53 6.49 -14.57
C TYR A 49 -11.55 5.63 -15.84
N VAL A 50 -12.31 4.54 -15.90
CA VAL A 50 -12.37 3.69 -17.11
C VAL A 50 -13.71 3.82 -17.81
N ASN A 51 -14.81 3.95 -17.07
CA ASN A 51 -16.16 4.10 -17.61
C ASN A 51 -16.49 5.56 -17.99
N VAL A 52 -15.70 6.18 -18.86
CA VAL A 52 -16.01 7.50 -19.42
C VAL A 52 -16.38 7.37 -20.90
N LYS A 53 -17.50 8.00 -21.29
CA LYS A 53 -18.12 7.88 -22.65
C LYS A 53 -17.23 8.34 -23.81
N LYS A 54 -16.17 9.11 -23.55
CA LYS A 54 -15.13 9.50 -24.52
C LYS A 54 -13.78 9.08 -23.93
N GLY A 55 -13.00 8.35 -24.73
CA GLY A 55 -11.85 7.52 -24.31
C GLY A 55 -11.01 8.09 -23.17
N SER A 56 -10.75 7.25 -22.16
CA SER A 56 -10.02 7.65 -20.97
C SER A 56 -8.50 7.59 -21.15
N VAL A 57 -7.82 8.72 -20.96
CA VAL A 57 -6.36 8.80 -20.81
C VAL A 57 -5.89 8.09 -19.54
N ALA A 58 -6.80 7.81 -18.60
CA ALA A 58 -6.43 7.20 -17.32
C ALA A 58 -5.78 5.82 -17.48
N GLY A 59 -6.29 4.96 -18.38
CA GLY A 59 -5.72 3.64 -18.63
C GLY A 59 -4.27 3.73 -19.13
N LEU A 60 -4.02 4.64 -20.08
CA LEU A 60 -2.68 4.90 -20.62
C LEU A 60 -1.74 5.45 -19.54
N SER A 61 -2.20 6.40 -18.72
CA SER A 61 -1.41 6.96 -17.62
C SER A 61 -1.05 5.92 -16.55
N MET A 62 -1.93 4.96 -16.30
CA MET A 62 -1.70 3.85 -15.36
C MET A 62 -0.59 2.92 -15.84
N VAL A 63 -0.62 2.55 -17.12
CA VAL A 63 0.43 1.72 -17.73
C VAL A 63 1.77 2.45 -17.72
N LEU A 64 1.78 3.74 -18.03
CA LEU A 64 2.99 4.57 -17.96
C LEU A 64 3.57 4.62 -16.54
N ALA A 65 2.72 4.86 -15.54
CA ALA A 65 3.13 4.89 -14.14
C ALA A 65 3.69 3.54 -13.68
N ALA A 66 3.02 2.44 -14.02
CA ALA A 66 3.49 1.08 -13.73
C ALA A 66 4.85 0.81 -14.39
N TYR A 67 5.03 1.25 -15.64
CA TYR A 67 6.31 1.14 -16.34
C TYR A 67 7.42 1.93 -15.64
N VAL A 68 7.17 3.18 -15.24
CA VAL A 68 8.15 4.00 -14.50
C VAL A 68 8.53 3.33 -13.19
N VAL A 69 7.56 2.85 -12.41
CA VAL A 69 7.83 2.17 -11.12
C VAL A 69 8.61 0.88 -11.32
N PHE A 70 8.27 0.08 -12.33
CA PHE A 70 8.98 -1.16 -12.63
C PHE A 70 10.43 -0.92 -13.05
N ASN A 71 10.65 0.05 -13.95
CA ASN A 71 12.00 0.46 -14.36
C ASN A 71 12.80 1.05 -13.20
N TYR A 72 12.16 1.87 -12.36
CA TYR A 72 12.78 2.42 -11.16
C TYR A 72 13.19 1.31 -10.20
N GLY A 73 12.34 0.31 -9.95
CA GLY A 73 12.65 -0.83 -9.10
C GLY A 73 13.83 -1.66 -9.61
N ARG A 74 13.92 -1.88 -10.93
CA ARG A 74 15.09 -2.54 -11.54
C ARG A 74 16.35 -1.70 -11.39
N SER A 75 16.29 -0.41 -11.70
CA SER A 75 17.40 0.53 -11.55
C SER A 75 17.87 0.66 -10.10
N TYR A 76 16.97 0.61 -9.12
CA TYR A 76 17.30 0.71 -7.71
C TYR A 76 18.12 -0.47 -7.18
N LYS A 77 17.94 -1.68 -7.75
CA LYS A 77 18.79 -2.83 -7.41
C LYS A 77 20.23 -2.60 -7.82
N GLU A 78 20.45 -2.02 -9.00
CA GLU A 78 21.79 -1.72 -9.50
C GLU A 78 22.46 -0.59 -8.71
N LEU A 79 21.69 0.45 -8.37
CA LEU A 79 22.18 1.57 -7.56
C LEU A 79 22.50 1.14 -6.12
N LYS A 80 21.68 0.28 -5.50
CA LYS A 80 21.98 -0.28 -4.17
C LYS A 80 23.20 -1.19 -4.18
N VAL A 81 23.37 -1.98 -5.23
CA VAL A 81 24.53 -2.87 -5.37
C VAL A 81 25.80 -2.04 -5.53
N GLN A 82 25.82 -1.05 -6.44
CA GLN A 82 26.96 -0.13 -6.58
C GLN A 82 27.23 0.69 -5.32
N GLY A 83 26.19 1.21 -4.65
CA GLY A 83 26.31 1.93 -3.39
C GLY A 83 26.88 1.06 -2.27
N SER A 84 26.42 -0.19 -2.15
CA SER A 84 26.93 -1.16 -1.17
C SER A 84 28.35 -1.61 -1.49
N TYR A 85 28.73 -1.78 -2.76
CA TYR A 85 30.12 -2.03 -3.17
C TYR A 85 31.03 -0.83 -2.86
N LYS A 86 30.54 0.40 -3.04
CA LYS A 86 31.31 1.62 -2.73
C LYS A 86 31.52 1.78 -1.22
N VAL A 87 30.50 1.52 -0.40
CA VAL A 87 30.60 1.50 1.07
C VAL A 87 31.58 0.42 1.56
N GLN A 88 31.52 -0.79 1.00
CA GLN A 88 32.46 -1.87 1.35
C GLN A 88 33.91 -1.52 0.96
N ARG A 89 34.14 -0.84 -0.17
CA ARG A 89 35.47 -0.31 -0.50
C ARG A 89 35.94 0.75 0.50
N LEU A 90 35.07 1.68 0.87
CA LEU A 90 35.43 2.76 1.79
C LEU A 90 35.80 2.24 3.19
N ARG A 91 35.20 1.12 3.65
CA ARG A 91 35.56 0.45 4.91
C ARG A 91 36.84 -0.39 4.85
N LYS A 92 37.46 -0.56 3.69
CA LYS A 92 38.67 -1.37 3.51
C LYS A 92 39.96 -0.55 3.55
N TYR A 93 39.84 0.77 3.40
CA TYR A 93 40.98 1.70 3.35
C TYR A 93 40.99 2.72 4.50
N HIS A 94 39.95 2.71 5.34
CA HIS A 94 39.91 3.33 6.67
C HIS A 94 39.83 2.22 7.70
#